data_AF-A0A9P7HTA3-F1
#
_entry.id   AF-A0A9P7HTA3-F1
#
_cell.length_a   1.000
_cell.length_b   1.000
_cell.length_c   1.000
_cell.angle_alpha   90.00
_cell.angle_beta   90.00
_cell.angle_gamma   90.00
#
_symmetry.space_group_name_H-M   'P 1'
#
loop_
_entity.id
_entity.type
_entity.pdbx_description
1 polymer ?
#
loop_
_entity_poly.entity_id
_entity_poly.type
_entity_poly.pdbx_seq_one_letter_code
_entity_poly.pdbx_strand_id
1 'polypeptide(L)'
;MDAAFNAYDPDLYIYTQHSKLEQPIDNTARPNNKPSTQRGYHFKPLELHERDPVISTITSQLAEPVDLFLQFLPEKIVEKWVRYTNEAAKSLAAEDHDFSKSWEPVTLSEVYLFIGIIIYIGLHKEANLKSYWATDEGYKFLPDHPMARLMARKRFFLIFRHLRIYNEDTINPTEAHDPLNFQKVDEWSSFLQEVCLELWKPGLRVAVNECIIGFTGKSKIKITIKNKPTPIGFKAWAIAEE
;
A
#
# COMPACT_ATOMS: atom_id res chain seq x y z
N MET A 1 -10.56 -0.44 -29.67
CA MET A 1 -9.24 0.21 -29.57
C MET A 1 -8.69 -0.35 -28.28
N ASP A 2 -8.09 -1.54 -28.35
CA ASP A 2 -8.03 -2.47 -27.21
C ASP A 2 -6.59 -2.61 -26.71
N ALA A 3 -5.99 -1.46 -26.39
CA ALA A 3 -4.82 -1.39 -25.56
C ALA A 3 -5.30 -1.08 -24.14
N ALA A 4 -5.09 -2.01 -23.21
CA ALA A 4 -5.12 -1.64 -21.80
C ALA A 4 -3.82 -0.88 -21.55
N PHE A 5 -3.93 0.41 -21.23
CA PHE A 5 -2.78 1.14 -20.75
C PHE A 5 -2.30 0.44 -19.48
N ASN A 6 -1.02 0.07 -19.46
CA ASN A 6 -0.33 0.09 -18.19
C ASN A 6 -0.37 1.56 -17.74
N ALA A 7 -1.08 1.87 -16.66
CA ALA A 7 -1.19 3.23 -16.16
C ALA A 7 0.17 3.85 -15.78
N TYR A 8 1.23 3.04 -15.74
CA TYR A 8 2.52 3.37 -15.13
C TYR A 8 3.72 3.32 -16.09
N ASP A 9 3.54 2.78 -17.29
CA ASP A 9 4.56 2.84 -18.34
C ASP A 9 3.87 2.96 -19.72
N PRO A 10 3.88 4.15 -20.34
CA PRO A 10 3.25 4.37 -21.63
C PRO A 10 3.91 3.60 -22.78
N ASP A 11 5.13 3.06 -22.56
CA ASP A 11 5.87 2.25 -23.54
C ASP A 11 5.64 0.74 -23.35
N LEU A 12 5.06 0.31 -22.22
CA LEU A 12 4.78 -1.09 -21.89
C LEU A 12 3.30 -1.42 -22.08
N TYR A 13 2.92 -1.53 -23.35
CA TYR A 13 1.57 -1.90 -23.75
C TYR A 13 1.23 -3.35 -23.35
N ILE A 14 0.25 -3.52 -22.46
CA ILE A 14 -0.40 -4.82 -22.26
C ILE A 14 -1.47 -4.96 -23.34
N TYR A 15 -1.08 -5.58 -24.45
CA TYR A 15 -2.00 -5.87 -25.55
C TYR A 15 -2.97 -6.99 -25.17
N THR A 16 -4.20 -6.62 -24.78
CA THR A 16 -5.27 -7.58 -24.45
C THR A 16 -6.03 -8.08 -25.68
N GLN A 17 -5.83 -7.45 -26.84
CA GLN A 17 -6.41 -7.82 -28.14
C GLN A 17 -6.20 -9.30 -28.56
N HIS A 18 -5.19 -9.97 -27.99
CA HIS A 18 -4.95 -11.39 -28.17
C HIS A 18 -4.95 -12.14 -26.85
N SER A 19 -5.79 -11.74 -25.90
CA SER A 19 -5.90 -12.39 -24.59
C SER A 19 -7.35 -12.81 -24.33
N LYS A 20 -7.53 -13.92 -23.62
CA LYS A 20 -8.83 -14.49 -23.25
C LYS A 20 -8.80 -14.93 -21.79
N LEU A 21 -9.82 -14.54 -21.03
CA LEU A 21 -10.14 -15.12 -19.72
C LEU A 21 -10.73 -16.52 -19.93
N GLU A 22 -10.25 -17.51 -19.19
CA GLU A 22 -10.82 -18.87 -19.27
C GLU A 22 -12.17 -18.93 -18.56
N GLN A 23 -12.34 -18.17 -17.49
CA GLN A 23 -13.58 -17.99 -16.76
C GLN A 23 -13.90 -16.51 -16.58
N PRO A 24 -15.19 -16.12 -16.51
CA PRO A 24 -15.58 -14.73 -16.28
C PRO A 24 -15.04 -14.10 -14.98
N ILE A 25 -14.62 -14.93 -14.02
CA ILE A 25 -14.09 -14.50 -12.71
C ILE A 25 -12.56 -14.46 -12.66
N ASP A 26 -11.87 -14.89 -13.73
CA ASP A 26 -10.42 -14.92 -13.74
C ASP A 26 -9.87 -13.48 -13.77
N ASN A 27 -8.85 -13.22 -12.96
CA ASN A 27 -8.13 -11.94 -12.94
C ASN A 27 -6.92 -11.92 -13.88
N THR A 28 -6.62 -13.04 -14.55
CA THR A 28 -5.53 -13.17 -15.52
C THR A 28 -6.07 -13.72 -16.83
N ALA A 29 -5.64 -13.13 -17.95
CA ALA A 29 -5.98 -13.61 -19.28
C ALA A 29 -4.78 -14.33 -19.91
N ARG A 30 -5.03 -15.42 -20.64
CA ARG A 30 -3.99 -16.09 -21.42
C ARG A 30 -4.04 -15.64 -22.88
N PRO A 31 -2.97 -15.82 -23.66
CA PRO A 31 -3.02 -15.55 -25.08
C PRO A 31 -4.14 -16.33 -25.79
N ASN A 32 -5.00 -15.62 -26.51
CA ASN A 32 -6.06 -16.11 -27.39
C ASN A 32 -5.52 -16.43 -28.80
N ASN A 33 -4.33 -17.01 -28.84
CA ASN A 33 -3.75 -17.54 -30.07
C ASN A 33 -4.07 -19.03 -30.15
N LYS A 34 -4.35 -19.54 -31.36
CA LYS A 34 -4.41 -20.99 -31.56
C LYS A 34 -3.04 -21.57 -31.17
N PRO A 35 -3.00 -22.71 -30.46
CA PRO A 35 -1.74 -23.39 -30.18
C PRO A 35 -0.98 -23.59 -31.50
N SER A 36 0.32 -23.31 -31.51
CA SER A 36 1.13 -23.61 -32.69
C SER A 36 1.03 -25.11 -32.97
N THR A 37 0.58 -25.46 -34.18
CA THR A 37 0.57 -26.86 -34.66
C THR A 37 1.96 -27.32 -35.09
N GLN A 38 2.90 -26.38 -35.22
CA GLN A 38 4.30 -26.65 -35.53
C GLN A 38 5.11 -26.66 -34.24
N ARG A 39 5.95 -27.68 -34.09
CA ARG A 39 7.00 -27.71 -33.07
C ARG A 39 8.32 -27.25 -33.68
N GLY A 40 9.06 -26.41 -32.97
CA GLY A 40 10.46 -26.18 -33.31
C GLY A 40 11.25 -27.47 -33.14
N TYR A 41 12.17 -27.77 -34.06
CA TYR A 41 13.11 -28.88 -33.93
C TYR A 41 14.37 -28.50 -33.14
N HIS A 42 14.53 -27.21 -32.86
CA HIS A 42 15.67 -26.64 -32.15
C HIS A 42 15.17 -25.66 -31.10
N PHE A 43 15.66 -25.83 -29.87
CA PHE A 43 15.48 -24.84 -28.82
C PHE A 43 16.53 -23.74 -29.02
N LYS A 44 16.07 -22.51 -29.24
CA LYS A 44 16.92 -21.32 -29.14
C LYS A 44 16.68 -20.72 -27.76
N PRO A 45 17.64 -20.80 -26.83
CA PRO A 45 17.50 -20.15 -25.53
C PRO A 45 17.30 -18.64 -25.73
N LEU A 46 16.50 -18.04 -24.86
CA LEU A 46 16.44 -16.59 -24.77
C LEU A 46 17.84 -16.09 -24.37
N GLU A 47 18.47 -15.31 -25.23
CA GLU A 47 19.75 -14.68 -24.92
C GLU A 47 19.50 -13.53 -23.94
N LEU A 48 19.89 -13.74 -22.70
CA LEU A 48 19.76 -12.76 -21.62
C LEU A 48 21.12 -12.12 -21.39
N HIS A 49 21.19 -10.80 -21.50
CA HIS A 49 22.38 -10.06 -21.12
C HIS A 49 22.38 -9.88 -19.60
N GLU A 50 23.46 -10.29 -18.95
CA GLU A 50 23.63 -10.02 -17.52
C GLU A 50 23.62 -8.51 -17.29
N ARG A 51 22.84 -8.11 -16.28
CA ARG A 51 22.77 -6.74 -15.80
C ARG A 51 22.62 -6.80 -14.29
N ASP A 52 23.44 -6.03 -13.61
CA ASP A 52 23.30 -5.82 -12.18
C ASP A 52 22.07 -4.95 -11.93
N PRO A 53 21.38 -5.15 -10.79
CA PRO A 53 20.37 -4.21 -10.38
C PRO A 53 20.94 -2.83 -10.14
N VAL A 54 20.13 -1.83 -10.48
CA VAL A 54 20.49 -0.44 -10.30
C VAL A 54 19.50 0.17 -9.33
N ILE A 55 20.01 0.66 -8.22
CA ILE A 55 19.27 1.57 -7.35
C ILE A 55 19.62 2.99 -7.82
N SER A 56 18.70 3.61 -8.57
CA SER A 56 18.82 5.00 -8.98
C SER A 56 18.84 5.85 -7.72
N THR A 57 19.94 6.53 -7.45
CA THR A 57 19.95 7.67 -6.54
C THR A 57 19.92 7.27 -5.05
N ILE A 58 21.07 6.84 -4.52
CA ILE A 58 21.52 7.39 -3.24
C ILE A 58 22.43 8.56 -3.61
N THR A 59 21.85 9.71 -3.95
CA THR A 59 22.65 10.94 -4.03
C THR A 59 23.00 11.37 -2.61
N SER A 60 24.00 12.25 -2.46
CA SER A 60 24.32 12.89 -1.18
C SER A 60 23.16 13.66 -0.53
N GLN A 61 22.00 13.78 -1.21
CA GLN A 61 20.76 14.38 -0.73
C GLN A 61 19.84 13.38 0.01
N LEU A 62 20.10 12.07 -0.07
CA LEU A 62 19.42 11.04 0.73
C LEU A 62 20.38 10.51 1.79
N ALA A 63 20.85 11.42 2.65
CA ALA A 63 21.89 11.11 3.63
C ALA A 63 21.33 10.34 4.83
N GLU A 64 20.06 10.60 5.19
CA GLU A 64 19.41 10.00 6.33
C GLU A 64 18.26 9.07 5.91
N PRO A 65 17.94 8.01 6.70
CA PRO A 65 16.83 7.10 6.40
C PRO A 65 15.47 7.80 6.19
N VAL A 66 15.26 8.96 6.83
CA VAL A 66 14.04 9.76 6.66
C VAL A 66 13.94 10.35 5.26
N ASP A 67 15.05 10.73 4.64
CA ASP A 67 15.06 11.33 3.31
C ASP A 67 14.57 10.31 2.26
N LEU A 68 15.01 9.04 2.41
CA LEU A 68 14.53 7.93 1.58
C LEU A 68 13.05 7.64 1.83
N PHE A 69 12.62 7.62 3.10
CA PHE A 69 11.21 7.40 3.44
C PHE A 69 10.29 8.46 2.81
N LEU A 70 10.71 9.72 2.81
CA LEU A 70 9.94 10.83 2.23
C LEU A 70 9.82 10.76 0.70
N GLN A 71 10.63 9.96 0.01
CA GLN A 71 10.39 9.66 -1.42
C GLN A 71 9.10 8.86 -1.61
N PHE A 72 8.84 7.89 -0.74
CA PHE A 72 7.64 7.05 -0.79
C PHE A 72 6.39 7.72 -0.18
N LEU A 73 6.60 8.71 0.67
CA LEU A 73 5.53 9.46 1.32
C LEU A 73 5.84 10.96 1.41
N PRO A 74 5.85 11.67 0.27
CA PRO A 74 6.18 13.08 0.23
C PRO A 74 5.05 13.94 0.80
N GLU A 75 5.39 15.16 1.23
CA GLU A 75 4.45 16.07 1.90
C GLU A 75 3.19 16.29 1.06
N LYS A 76 3.33 16.46 -0.26
CA LYS A 76 2.21 16.62 -1.20
C LYS A 76 1.14 15.52 -1.12
N ILE A 77 1.52 14.28 -0.81
CA ILE A 77 0.57 13.16 -0.65
C ILE A 77 -0.09 13.26 0.72
N VAL A 78 0.70 13.54 1.76
CA VAL A 78 0.18 13.64 3.14
C VAL A 78 -0.72 14.86 3.31
N GLU A 79 -0.45 15.97 2.63
CA GLU A 79 -1.32 17.15 2.57
C GLU A 79 -2.70 16.79 2.01
N LYS A 80 -2.77 15.92 1.00
CA LYS A 80 -4.05 15.40 0.51
C LYS A 80 -4.77 14.60 1.59
N TRP A 81 -4.06 13.72 2.32
CA TRP A 81 -4.65 12.93 3.42
C TRP A 81 -5.19 13.82 4.53
N VAL A 82 -4.44 14.86 4.90
CA VAL A 82 -4.88 15.88 5.87
C VAL A 82 -6.18 16.53 5.41
N ARG A 83 -6.24 16.98 4.16
CA ARG A 83 -7.45 17.58 3.59
C ARG A 83 -8.64 16.61 3.64
N TYR A 84 -8.48 15.40 3.10
CA TYR A 84 -9.55 14.40 3.04
C TYR A 84 -10.05 13.99 4.43
N THR A 85 -9.14 13.86 5.39
CA THR A 85 -9.46 13.52 6.78
C THR A 85 -10.27 14.64 7.44
N ASN A 86 -9.84 15.89 7.26
CA ASN A 86 -10.51 17.04 7.85
C ASN A 86 -11.87 17.34 7.20
N GLU A 87 -12.00 17.15 5.89
CA GLU A 87 -13.28 17.26 5.18
C GLU A 87 -14.27 16.21 5.65
N ALA A 88 -13.84 14.94 5.74
CA ALA A 88 -14.68 13.85 6.26
C ALA A 88 -15.16 14.11 7.69
N ALA A 89 -14.27 14.65 8.53
CA ALA A 89 -14.60 14.95 9.92
C ALA A 89 -15.66 16.06 10.05
N LYS A 90 -15.75 17.02 9.11
CA LYS A 90 -16.81 18.04 9.12
C LYS A 90 -18.20 17.42 8.99
N SER A 91 -18.36 16.47 8.07
CA SER A 91 -19.63 15.76 7.89
C SER A 91 -20.00 14.96 9.14
N LEU A 92 -19.03 14.24 9.73
CA LEU A 92 -19.26 13.49 10.97
C LEU A 92 -19.61 14.41 12.16
N ALA A 93 -18.94 15.55 12.30
CA ALA A 93 -19.19 16.52 13.36
C ALA A 93 -20.56 17.21 13.24
N ALA A 94 -21.17 17.23 12.06
CA ALA A 94 -22.53 17.72 11.86
C ALA A 94 -23.58 16.72 12.38
N GLU A 95 -23.25 15.42 12.40
CA GLU A 95 -24.16 14.35 12.80
C GLU A 95 -23.95 13.88 14.25
N ASP A 96 -22.73 14.00 14.78
CA ASP A 96 -22.33 13.54 16.12
C ASP A 96 -21.73 14.69 16.95
N HIS A 97 -22.50 15.17 17.92
CA HIS A 97 -22.10 16.25 18.82
C HIS A 97 -20.91 15.90 19.72
N ASP A 98 -20.75 14.65 20.12
CA ASP A 98 -19.64 14.23 20.99
C ASP A 98 -18.33 14.11 20.18
N PHE A 99 -18.44 13.64 18.93
CA PHE A 99 -17.34 13.72 17.97
C PHE A 99 -16.94 15.18 17.71
N SER A 100 -17.92 16.04 17.43
CA SER A 100 -17.70 17.47 17.17
C SER A 100 -16.90 18.17 18.28
N LYS A 101 -17.21 17.86 19.56
CA LYS A 101 -16.48 18.41 20.71
C LYS A 101 -15.06 17.87 20.89
N SER A 102 -14.78 16.67 20.39
CA SER A 102 -13.51 15.97 20.61
C SER A 102 -12.58 16.02 19.40
N TRP A 103 -13.09 16.39 18.23
CA TRP A 103 -12.33 16.48 17.00
C TRP A 103 -11.67 17.86 16.83
N GLU A 104 -10.35 17.82 16.63
CA GLU A 104 -9.58 18.96 16.14
C GLU A 104 -9.01 18.60 14.76
N PRO A 105 -8.98 19.52 13.79
CA PRO A 105 -8.38 19.26 12.49
C PRO A 105 -6.97 18.69 12.61
N VAL A 106 -6.67 17.62 11.87
CA VAL A 106 -5.32 17.06 11.80
C VAL A 106 -4.41 17.97 10.99
N THR A 107 -3.13 18.02 11.37
CA THR A 107 -2.08 18.75 10.66
C THR A 107 -1.12 17.81 9.94
N LEU A 108 -0.34 18.34 8.99
CA LEU A 108 0.71 17.60 8.29
C LEU A 108 1.68 16.91 9.26
N SER A 109 2.18 17.67 10.24
CA SER A 109 3.11 17.17 11.26
C SER A 109 2.50 16.08 12.14
N GLU A 110 1.21 16.20 12.49
CA GLU A 110 0.52 15.15 13.26
C GLU A 110 0.37 13.85 12.46
N VAL A 111 0.10 13.93 11.15
CA VAL A 111 -0.01 12.73 10.32
C VAL A 111 1.36 12.05 10.17
N TYR A 112 2.43 12.80 9.94
CA TYR A 112 3.79 12.22 9.93
C TYR A 112 4.17 11.61 11.29
N LEU A 113 3.86 12.30 12.38
CA LEU A 113 4.10 11.78 13.73
C LEU A 113 3.31 10.51 14.00
N PHE A 114 2.04 10.47 13.59
CA PHE A 114 1.20 9.28 13.65
C PHE A 114 1.82 8.11 12.87
N ILE A 115 2.31 8.34 11.65
CA ILE A 115 2.95 7.30 10.84
C ILE A 115 4.25 6.82 11.48
N GLY A 116 5.06 7.73 12.04
CA GLY A 116 6.24 7.37 12.82
C GLY A 116 5.91 6.49 14.04
N ILE A 117 4.82 6.78 14.73
CA ILE A 117 4.29 5.95 15.82
C ILE A 117 3.87 4.55 15.30
N ILE A 118 3.18 4.48 14.16
CA ILE A 118 2.79 3.20 13.55
C ILE A 118 4.01 2.34 13.18
N ILE A 119 5.05 2.95 12.60
CA ILE A 119 6.32 2.27 12.31
C ILE A 119 6.96 1.74 13.60
N TYR A 120 7.01 2.57 14.66
CA TYR A 120 7.54 2.17 15.95
C TYR A 120 6.81 0.97 16.56
N ILE A 121 5.46 0.99 16.55
CA ILE A 121 4.59 -0.11 16.99
C ILE A 121 4.81 -1.37 16.14
N GLY A 122 5.14 -1.18 14.86
CA GLY A 122 5.57 -2.24 13.95
C GLY A 122 6.80 -2.98 14.46
N LEU A 123 7.78 -2.24 14.98
CA LEU A 123 9.09 -2.75 15.43
C LEU A 123 9.08 -3.25 16.89
N HIS A 124 8.39 -2.55 17.79
CA HIS A 124 8.32 -2.89 19.22
C HIS A 124 6.96 -3.50 19.49
N LYS A 125 6.87 -4.82 19.63
CA LYS A 125 5.57 -5.50 19.80
C LYS A 125 5.11 -5.52 21.25
N GLU A 126 3.96 -4.90 21.50
CA GLU A 126 3.23 -4.99 22.77
C GLU A 126 1.98 -5.86 22.66
N ALA A 127 1.49 -6.34 23.81
CA ALA A 127 0.28 -7.17 23.86
C ALA A 127 -0.99 -6.45 23.36
N ASN A 128 -1.04 -5.11 23.48
CA ASN A 128 -2.13 -4.31 22.97
C ASN A 128 -1.66 -2.87 22.67
N LEU A 129 -2.40 -2.17 21.79
CA LEU A 129 -2.07 -0.80 21.39
C LEU A 129 -2.11 0.22 22.54
N LYS A 130 -2.83 -0.04 23.62
CA LYS A 130 -2.90 0.93 24.74
C LYS A 130 -1.65 0.87 25.62
N SER A 131 -0.91 -0.25 25.61
CA SER A 131 0.31 -0.44 26.40
C SER A 131 1.39 0.58 26.07
N TYR A 132 1.47 1.07 24.83
CA TYR A 132 2.46 2.09 24.45
C TYR A 132 2.28 3.45 25.14
N TRP A 133 1.10 3.68 25.74
CA TRP A 133 0.79 4.89 26.52
C TRP A 133 0.68 4.62 28.02
N ALA A 134 1.03 3.41 28.48
CA ALA A 134 1.05 3.12 29.91
C ALA A 134 2.23 3.88 30.54
N THR A 135 1.92 4.79 31.47
CA THR A 135 2.91 5.38 32.37
C THR A 135 3.09 4.45 33.57
N ASP A 136 4.30 4.44 34.14
CA ASP A 136 4.74 3.56 35.23
C ASP A 136 4.03 3.86 36.57
N GLU A 137 2.70 3.72 36.63
CA GLU A 137 1.89 3.80 37.85
C GLU A 137 1.96 2.48 38.64
N GLY A 138 3.16 1.93 38.82
CA GLY A 138 3.43 0.83 39.76
C GLY A 138 4.01 -0.46 39.19
N TYR A 139 4.34 -0.52 37.90
CA TYR A 139 4.92 -1.72 37.27
C TYR A 139 6.30 -1.40 36.69
N LYS A 140 7.32 -1.48 37.55
CA LYS A 140 8.76 -1.24 37.26
C LYS A 140 9.38 -2.05 36.11
N PHE A 141 8.59 -2.83 35.37
CA PHE A 141 9.03 -3.71 34.28
C PHE A 141 8.31 -3.43 32.95
N LEU A 142 7.48 -2.40 32.86
CA LEU A 142 6.92 -2.01 31.57
C LEU A 142 8.00 -1.32 30.71
N PRO A 143 8.06 -1.60 29.40
CA PRO A 143 8.94 -0.88 28.49
C PRO A 143 8.59 0.62 28.49
N ASP A 144 9.59 1.47 28.67
CA ASP A 144 9.42 2.93 28.58
C ASP A 144 9.30 3.34 27.12
N HIS A 145 8.06 3.59 26.68
CA HIS A 145 7.76 4.04 25.33
C HIS A 145 7.59 5.56 25.29
N PRO A 146 8.19 6.26 24.31
CA PRO A 146 8.07 7.72 24.22
C PRO A 146 6.69 8.20 23.74
N MET A 147 5.72 7.30 23.46
CA MET A 147 4.47 7.67 22.76
C MET A 147 3.66 8.72 23.51
N ALA A 148 3.57 8.63 24.84
CA ALA A 148 2.82 9.59 25.64
C ALA A 148 3.38 11.02 25.55
N ARG A 149 4.68 11.16 25.28
CA ARG A 149 5.34 12.45 25.06
C ARG A 149 5.15 12.99 23.64
N LEU A 150 4.95 12.10 22.67
CA LEU A 150 4.82 12.45 21.25
C LEU A 150 3.38 12.83 20.90
N MET A 151 2.40 11.99 21.27
CA MET A 151 1.00 12.20 20.93
C MET A 151 0.11 11.63 22.03
N ALA A 152 -0.90 12.40 22.46
CA ALA A 152 -1.84 11.90 23.47
C ALA A 152 -2.58 10.64 22.98
N ARG A 153 -2.78 9.66 23.86
CA ARG A 153 -3.45 8.38 23.53
C ARG A 153 -4.78 8.59 22.80
N LYS A 154 -5.62 9.49 23.31
CA LYS A 154 -6.92 9.81 22.70
C LYS A 154 -6.76 10.35 21.28
N ARG A 155 -5.79 11.25 21.06
CA ARG A 155 -5.49 11.83 19.75
C ARG A 155 -5.02 10.76 18.76
N PHE A 156 -4.12 9.86 19.17
CA PHE A 156 -3.68 8.74 18.34
C PHE A 156 -4.86 7.87 17.88
N PHE A 157 -5.75 7.46 18.79
CA PHE A 157 -6.89 6.61 18.40
C PHE A 157 -7.93 7.35 17.55
N LEU A 158 -8.09 8.68 17.71
CA LEU A 158 -8.92 9.50 16.83
C LEU A 158 -8.35 9.51 15.41
N ILE A 159 -7.05 9.78 15.25
CA ILE A 159 -6.39 9.75 13.94
C ILE A 159 -6.44 8.33 13.36
N PHE A 160 -6.11 7.31 14.15
CA PHE A 160 -6.13 5.90 13.73
C PHE A 160 -7.50 5.47 13.17
N ARG A 161 -8.59 5.98 13.74
CA ARG A 161 -9.95 5.64 13.32
C ARG A 161 -10.42 6.42 12.10
N HIS A 162 -9.98 7.66 11.93
CA HIS A 162 -10.58 8.60 10.97
C HIS A 162 -9.64 9.04 9.85
N LEU A 163 -8.35 8.68 9.88
CA LEU A 163 -7.42 8.98 8.81
C LEU A 163 -7.96 8.47 7.47
N ARG A 164 -8.06 9.38 6.51
CA ARG A 164 -8.55 9.11 5.16
C ARG A 164 -7.47 9.48 4.15
N ILE A 165 -7.15 8.52 3.29
CA ILE A 165 -6.06 8.64 2.30
C ILE A 165 -6.57 8.77 0.85
N TYR A 166 -7.86 9.03 0.68
CA TYR A 166 -8.53 9.08 -0.62
C TYR A 166 -9.58 10.20 -0.66
N ASN A 167 -9.86 10.70 -1.85
CA ASN A 167 -10.98 11.60 -2.07
C ASN A 167 -12.29 10.80 -2.19
N GLU A 168 -13.30 11.11 -1.38
CA GLU A 168 -14.59 10.41 -1.45
C GLU A 168 -15.32 10.71 -2.78
N ASP A 169 -15.16 11.92 -3.32
CA ASP A 169 -15.85 12.35 -4.54
C ASP A 169 -15.35 11.64 -5.80
N THR A 170 -14.16 11.02 -5.75
CA THR A 170 -13.59 10.28 -6.88
C THR A 170 -13.94 8.80 -6.86
N ILE A 171 -14.68 8.33 -5.85
CA ILE A 171 -15.06 6.93 -5.73
C ILE A 171 -16.28 6.69 -6.63
N ASN A 172 -16.12 5.88 -7.68
CA ASN A 172 -17.18 5.52 -8.60
C ASN A 172 -17.62 4.06 -8.39
N PRO A 173 -18.82 3.81 -7.83
CA PRO A 173 -19.33 2.46 -7.60
C PRO A 173 -19.65 1.69 -8.88
N THR A 174 -19.87 2.41 -9.99
CA THR A 174 -20.40 1.87 -11.25
C THR A 174 -19.34 1.56 -12.30
N GLU A 175 -18.17 2.20 -12.24
CA GLU A 175 -17.05 1.99 -13.18
C GLU A 175 -16.05 0.91 -12.72
N ALA A 176 -16.28 0.31 -11.56
CA ALA A 176 -15.29 -0.54 -10.92
C ALA A 176 -15.31 -1.97 -11.54
N HIS A 177 -14.45 -2.22 -12.54
CA HIS A 177 -14.03 -3.59 -12.89
C HIS A 177 -13.28 -4.24 -11.71
N ASP A 178 -12.58 -3.42 -10.93
CA ASP A 178 -11.98 -3.82 -9.66
C ASP A 178 -12.95 -3.63 -8.48
N PRO A 179 -12.81 -4.39 -7.40
CA PRO A 179 -13.57 -4.13 -6.18
C PRO A 179 -13.40 -2.68 -5.70
N LEU A 180 -14.51 -1.98 -5.49
CA LEU A 180 -14.63 -0.59 -4.97
C LEU A 180 -13.61 -0.20 -3.88
N ASN A 181 -13.15 -1.18 -3.10
CA ASN A 181 -12.19 -1.00 -2.02
C ASN A 181 -10.78 -0.58 -2.51
N PHE A 182 -10.36 -0.94 -3.72
CA PHE A 182 -9.03 -0.58 -4.22
C PHE A 182 -8.93 0.89 -4.63
N GLN A 183 -10.02 1.49 -5.12
CA GLN A 183 -10.07 2.94 -5.43
C GLN A 183 -9.68 3.82 -4.23
N LYS A 184 -9.91 3.33 -3.00
CA LYS A 184 -9.57 4.06 -1.75
C LYS A 184 -8.09 4.04 -1.40
N VAL A 185 -7.28 3.23 -2.08
CA VAL A 185 -5.83 3.13 -1.86
C VAL A 185 -5.04 3.36 -3.15
N ASP A 186 -5.73 3.49 -4.28
CA ASP A 186 -5.13 3.45 -5.62
C ASP A 186 -4.11 4.58 -5.80
N GLU A 187 -4.48 5.83 -5.50
CA GLU A 187 -3.58 6.99 -5.63
C GLU A 187 -2.23 6.76 -4.92
N TRP A 188 -2.25 6.26 -3.69
CA TRP A 188 -1.01 6.00 -2.95
C TRP A 188 -0.30 4.74 -3.47
N SER A 189 -1.02 3.69 -3.82
CA SER A 189 -0.46 2.46 -4.37
C SER A 189 0.25 2.70 -5.71
N SER A 190 -0.36 3.49 -6.59
CA SER A 190 0.20 3.98 -7.86
C SER A 190 1.49 4.75 -7.62
N PHE A 191 1.44 5.74 -6.72
CA PHE A 191 2.60 6.56 -6.38
C PHE A 191 3.76 5.71 -5.82
N LEU A 192 3.47 4.76 -4.93
CA LEU A 192 4.50 3.84 -4.41
C LEU A 192 5.15 3.00 -5.51
N GLN A 193 4.37 2.51 -6.47
CA GLN A 193 4.89 1.73 -7.60
C GLN A 193 5.75 2.59 -8.52
N GLU A 194 5.34 3.83 -8.81
CA GLU A 194 6.13 4.78 -9.59
C GLU A 194 7.49 5.06 -8.93
N VAL A 195 7.50 5.36 -7.63
CA VAL A 195 8.74 5.59 -6.87
C VAL A 195 9.61 4.34 -6.86
N CYS A 196 9.03 3.15 -6.67
CA CYS A 196 9.78 1.88 -6.75
C CYS A 196 10.44 1.70 -8.13
N LEU A 197 9.73 1.97 -9.23
CA LEU A 197 10.24 1.81 -10.60
C LEU A 197 11.26 2.89 -10.97
N GLU A 198 11.15 4.08 -10.39
CA GLU A 198 12.13 5.15 -10.53
C GLU A 198 13.42 4.82 -9.78
N LEU A 199 13.31 4.35 -8.54
CA LEU A 199 14.45 4.09 -7.67
C LEU A 199 15.12 2.74 -7.92
N TRP A 200 14.41 1.75 -8.46
CA TRP A 200 14.96 0.41 -8.65
C TRP A 200 14.70 -0.13 -10.06
N LYS A 201 15.80 -0.43 -10.75
CA LYS A 201 15.80 -1.22 -11.97
C LYS A 201 16.27 -2.62 -11.62
N PRO A 202 15.40 -3.64 -11.74
CA PRO A 202 15.80 -5.01 -11.41
C PRO A 202 16.92 -5.50 -12.32
N GLY A 203 17.76 -6.39 -11.79
CA GLY A 203 18.73 -7.15 -12.56
C GLY A 203 18.05 -8.23 -13.42
N LEU A 204 18.73 -9.37 -13.57
CA LEU A 204 18.20 -10.52 -14.30
C LEU A 204 17.46 -11.52 -13.41
N ARG A 205 17.85 -11.61 -12.13
CA ARG A 205 17.34 -12.62 -11.19
C ARG A 205 16.27 -12.01 -10.32
N VAL A 206 15.03 -12.15 -10.76
CA VAL A 206 13.85 -11.69 -10.01
C VAL A 206 12.96 -12.86 -9.67
N ALA A 207 12.38 -12.82 -8.48
CA ALA A 207 11.33 -13.72 -8.04
C ALA A 207 10.00 -12.96 -8.03
N VAL A 208 8.99 -13.54 -8.69
CA VAL A 208 7.60 -13.08 -8.60
C VAL A 208 6.85 -14.07 -7.73
N ASN A 209 6.22 -13.57 -6.67
CA ASN A 209 5.46 -14.41 -5.76
C ASN A 209 4.27 -13.68 -5.17
N GLU A 210 3.35 -14.45 -4.62
CA GLU A 210 2.20 -13.96 -3.86
C GLU A 210 2.56 -13.77 -2.38
N CYS A 211 2.14 -12.64 -1.82
CA CYS A 211 2.17 -12.38 -0.38
C CYS A 211 0.75 -12.16 0.16
N ILE A 212 0.58 -12.41 1.46
CA ILE A 212 -0.70 -12.20 2.16
C ILE A 212 -0.53 -11.10 3.20
N ILE A 213 -1.24 -10.00 2.98
CA ILE A 213 -1.37 -8.92 3.95
C ILE A 213 -2.49 -9.33 4.92
N GLY A 214 -2.08 -9.77 6.12
CA GLY A 214 -3.00 -10.29 7.13
C GLY A 214 -4.11 -9.30 7.50
N PHE A 215 -5.36 -9.72 7.34
CA PHE A 215 -6.51 -8.90 7.68
C PHE A 215 -7.69 -9.80 8.04
N THR A 216 -8.23 -9.69 9.24
CA THR A 216 -9.34 -10.55 9.70
C THR A 216 -10.70 -9.87 9.64
N GLY A 217 -10.75 -8.55 9.40
CA GLY A 217 -11.99 -7.77 9.32
C GLY A 217 -12.91 -8.17 8.16
N LYS A 218 -14.10 -7.55 8.13
CA LYS A 218 -15.09 -7.77 7.07
C LYS A 218 -14.63 -7.10 5.77
N SER A 219 -14.37 -7.89 4.74
CA SER A 219 -14.08 -7.39 3.39
C SER A 219 -14.43 -8.46 2.35
N LYS A 220 -14.96 -8.02 1.21
CA LYS A 220 -15.33 -8.89 0.08
C LYS A 220 -14.12 -9.37 -0.74
N ILE A 221 -12.98 -8.68 -0.62
CA ILE A 221 -11.75 -8.97 -1.39
C ILE A 221 -10.73 -9.82 -0.63
N LYS A 222 -11.05 -10.15 0.63
CA LYS A 222 -10.21 -10.98 1.47
C LYS A 222 -10.27 -12.42 0.95
N ILE A 223 -9.11 -13.05 0.83
CA ILE A 223 -9.02 -14.46 0.44
C ILE A 223 -8.58 -15.32 1.63
N THR A 224 -8.77 -16.64 1.48
CA THR A 224 -8.22 -17.64 2.41
C THR A 224 -7.33 -18.61 1.65
N ILE A 225 -6.03 -18.63 1.94
CA ILE A 225 -5.09 -19.62 1.42
C ILE A 225 -4.75 -20.59 2.54
N LYS A 226 -5.24 -21.83 2.42
CA LYS A 226 -4.93 -22.91 3.37
C LYS A 226 -3.41 -23.17 3.34
N ASN A 227 -2.83 -23.47 4.50
CA ASN A 227 -1.41 -23.81 4.69
C ASN A 227 -0.40 -22.64 4.62
N LYS A 228 -0.84 -21.38 4.49
CA LYS A 228 0.04 -20.21 4.73
C LYS A 228 0.07 -19.87 6.23
N PRO A 229 1.20 -19.36 6.79
CA PRO A 229 1.27 -18.91 8.19
C PRO A 229 0.22 -17.86 8.53
N THR A 230 -0.05 -16.96 7.58
CA THR A 230 -1.16 -16.00 7.63
C THR A 230 -2.19 -16.43 6.58
N PRO A 231 -3.19 -17.25 6.94
CA PRO A 231 -4.06 -17.89 5.95
C PRO A 231 -5.14 -16.94 5.41
N ILE A 232 -5.41 -15.83 6.08
CA ILE A 232 -6.55 -14.96 5.80
C ILE A 232 -6.06 -13.51 5.64
N GLY A 233 -6.36 -12.88 4.50
CA GLY A 233 -5.94 -11.50 4.25
C GLY A 233 -6.17 -11.04 2.81
N PHE A 234 -5.54 -9.93 2.45
CA PHE A 234 -5.48 -9.46 1.07
C PHE A 234 -4.29 -10.12 0.36
N LYS A 235 -4.53 -10.62 -0.85
CA LYS A 235 -3.45 -11.15 -1.71
C LYS A 235 -2.84 -10.00 -2.49
N ALA A 236 -1.52 -9.90 -2.46
CA ALA A 236 -0.76 -9.03 -3.34
C ALA A 236 0.28 -9.86 -4.08
N TRP A 237 0.61 -9.45 -5.30
CA TRP A 237 1.76 -9.96 -6.04
C TRP A 237 2.94 -9.02 -5.77
N ALA A 238 4.09 -9.60 -5.47
CA ALA A 238 5.33 -8.86 -5.27
C ALA A 238 6.40 -9.42 -6.21
N ILE A 239 7.22 -8.51 -6.72
CA ILE A 239 8.47 -8.82 -7.41
C ILE A 239 9.61 -8.39 -6.50
N ALA A 240 10.63 -9.23 -6.37
CA ALA A 240 11.83 -8.95 -5.61
C ALA A 240 13.06 -9.50 -6.34
N GLU A 241 14.21 -8.92 -6.03
CA GLU A 241 15.50 -9.43 -6.46
C GLU A 241 15.95 -10.60 -5.58
N GLU A 242 16.71 -11.52 -6.16
CA GLU A 242 17.40 -12.60 -5.44
C GLU A 242 18.63 -12.12 -4.66
#